data_AF-A0A8J7VPJ2-F1
#
_entry.id   AF-A0A8J7VPJ2-F1
#
_cell.length_a   1.000
_cell.length_b   1.000
_cell.length_c   1.000
_cell.angle_alpha   90.00
_cell.angle_beta   90.00
_cell.angle_gamma   90.00
#
_symmetry.space_group_name_H-M   'P 1'
#
loop_
_entity.id
_entity.type
_entity.pdbx_description
1 polymer ?
#
loop_
_entity_poly.entity_id
_entity_poly.type
_entity_poly.pdbx_seq_one_letter_code
_entity_poly.pdbx_strand_id
1 'polypeptide(L)'
;MALDIAAYDAPVKELYEVGEMPPLGHVPAKMYAWAIRQDRHGEPDTAMQIEVVETWKIDSNEVLVLVMAAGVNYNGVWAALGQPISPFDGHK
;
A
#
# COMPACT_ATOMS: atom_id res chain seq x y z
N MET A 1 -15.22 -11.58 -28.62
CA MET A 1 -15.86 -10.32 -28.19
C MET A 1 -14.92 -9.70 -27.17
N ALA A 2 -14.25 -8.59 -27.53
CA ALA A 2 -13.51 -7.82 -26.56
C ALA A 2 -14.54 -7.16 -25.64
N LEU A 3 -14.42 -7.36 -24.33
CA LEU A 3 -15.19 -6.60 -23.35
C LEU A 3 -14.81 -5.14 -23.53
N ASP A 4 -15.80 -4.32 -23.90
CA ASP A 4 -15.69 -2.87 -23.95
C ASP A 4 -15.57 -2.39 -22.50
N ILE A 5 -14.35 -2.36 -21.98
CA ILE A 5 -14.08 -1.87 -20.62
C ILE A 5 -14.35 -0.38 -20.68
N ALA A 6 -15.48 0.06 -20.12
CA ALA A 6 -15.88 1.46 -20.14
C ALA A 6 -14.68 2.33 -19.72
N ALA A 7 -14.24 3.21 -20.63
CA ALA A 7 -13.18 4.16 -20.36
C ALA A 7 -13.68 5.12 -19.27
N TYR A 8 -13.24 4.88 -18.03
CA TYR A 8 -13.49 5.78 -16.92
C TYR A 8 -12.60 7.01 -17.12
N ASP A 9 -13.24 8.14 -17.43
CA ASP A 9 -12.57 9.43 -17.55
C ASP A 9 -12.36 10.01 -16.15
N ALA A 10 -11.09 10.06 -15.72
CA ALA A 10 -10.67 10.66 -14.47
C ALA A 10 -9.41 11.50 -14.68
N PRO A 11 -9.20 12.55 -13.88
CA PRO A 11 -8.00 13.37 -13.97
C PRO A 11 -6.76 12.55 -13.62
N VAL A 12 -5.69 12.71 -14.41
CA VAL A 12 -4.38 12.12 -14.11
C VAL A 12 -3.72 12.88 -12.97
N LYS A 13 -3.55 12.20 -11.83
CA LYS A 13 -2.92 12.73 -10.61
C LYS A 13 -1.75 11.86 -10.14
N GLU A 14 -0.89 12.46 -9.32
CA GLU A 14 0.21 11.77 -8.64
C GLU A 14 -0.21 11.05 -7.36
N LEU A 15 -1.36 11.42 -6.78
CA LEU A 15 -1.97 10.83 -5.59
C LEU A 15 -3.49 10.95 -5.73
N TYR A 16 -4.20 9.91 -5.31
CA TYR A 16 -5.66 9.86 -5.28
C TYR A 16 -6.12 9.58 -3.85
N GLU A 17 -7.26 10.12 -3.46
CA GLU A 17 -7.84 9.85 -2.15
C GLU A 17 -8.38 8.42 -2.03
N VAL A 18 -8.48 7.90 -0.81
CA VAL A 18 -9.06 6.56 -0.59
C VAL A 18 -10.50 6.53 -1.11
N GLY A 19 -10.77 5.60 -2.03
CA GLY A 19 -12.07 5.49 -2.72
C GLY A 19 -12.16 6.28 -4.02
N GLU A 20 -11.16 7.10 -4.35
CA GLU A 20 -11.01 7.73 -5.67
C GLU A 20 -10.23 6.79 -6.60
N MET A 21 -10.85 6.33 -7.68
CA MET A 21 -10.19 5.44 -8.64
C MET A 21 -9.36 6.24 -9.65
N PRO A 22 -8.13 5.82 -9.98
CA PRO A 22 -7.39 6.38 -11.10
C PRO A 22 -7.99 5.95 -12.45
N PRO A 23 -7.67 6.65 -13.56
CA PRO A 23 -7.94 6.15 -14.91
C PRO A 23 -7.36 4.74 -15.10
N LEU A 24 -8.06 3.89 -15.84
CA LEU A 24 -7.60 2.53 -16.08
C LEU A 24 -6.24 2.55 -16.81
N GLY A 25 -5.24 1.90 -16.21
CA GLY A 25 -3.87 1.84 -16.74
C GLY A 25 -2.95 2.97 -16.28
N HIS A 26 -3.47 4.01 -15.62
CA HIS A 26 -2.63 5.02 -14.96
C HIS A 26 -2.19 4.54 -13.58
N VAL A 27 -0.90 4.69 -13.27
CA VAL A 27 -0.34 4.37 -11.96
C VAL A 27 0.12 5.67 -11.29
N PRO A 28 -0.46 6.07 -10.14
CA PRO A 28 -0.02 7.27 -9.43
C PRO A 28 1.41 7.09 -8.90
N ALA A 29 2.17 8.18 -8.84
CA ALA A 29 3.54 8.16 -8.30
C ALA A 29 3.57 7.91 -6.78
N LYS A 30 2.51 8.27 -6.06
CA LYS A 30 2.38 8.12 -4.61
C LYS A 30 1.06 7.44 -4.23
N MET A 31 1.05 6.81 -3.06
CA MET A 31 -0.11 6.15 -2.47
C MET A 31 -0.17 6.34 -0.96
N TYR A 32 -1.35 6.18 -0.37
CA TYR A 32 -1.53 6.09 1.08
C TYR A 32 -1.24 4.67 1.57
N ALA A 33 -0.54 4.53 2.69
CA ALA A 33 -0.28 3.25 3.34
C ALA A 33 -0.25 3.38 4.87
N TRP A 34 -0.62 2.31 5.57
CA TRP A 34 -0.28 2.14 6.98
C TRP A 34 1.17 1.67 7.08
N ALA A 35 2.05 2.55 7.58
CA ALA A 35 3.48 2.33 7.67
C ALA A 35 3.96 2.17 9.11
N ILE A 36 4.93 1.28 9.29
CA ILE A 36 5.68 1.09 10.54
C ILE A 36 7.08 1.67 10.32
N ARG A 37 7.64 2.30 11.36
CA ARG A 37 9.04 2.73 11.41
C ARG A 37 9.68 2.16 12.66
N GLN A 38 10.97 1.85 12.59
CA GLN A 38 11.69 1.13 13.65
C GLN A 38 11.68 1.91 14.99
N ASP A 39 11.75 3.23 14.94
CA ASP A 39 11.69 4.13 16.09
C ASP A 39 10.31 4.21 16.76
N ARG A 40 9.27 3.68 16.11
CA ARG A 40 7.88 3.67 16.60
C ARG A 40 7.37 2.28 16.97
N HIS A 41 8.24 1.27 17.06
CA HIS A 41 7.79 -0.06 17.48
C HIS A 41 7.04 0.00 18.81
N GLY A 42 5.91 -0.71 18.87
CA GLY A 42 4.98 -0.64 19.99
C GLY A 42 3.60 -1.19 19.64
N GLU A 43 2.59 -0.80 20.42
CA GLU A 43 1.20 -1.20 20.18
C GLU A 43 0.72 -0.72 18.80
N PRO A 44 -0.08 -1.52 18.06
CA PRO A 44 -0.45 -1.22 16.68
C PRO A 44 -1.10 0.16 16.45
N ASP A 45 -1.87 0.66 17.42
CA ASP A 45 -2.55 1.96 17.35
C ASP A 45 -1.61 3.17 17.38
N THR A 46 -0.38 2.98 17.85
CA THR A 46 0.67 4.01 17.89
C THR A 46 1.78 3.75 16.88
N ALA A 47 2.14 2.48 16.67
CA ALA A 47 3.23 2.07 15.79
C ALA A 47 2.90 2.23 14.29
N MET A 48 1.67 1.86 13.90
CA MET A 48 1.20 2.00 12.52
C MET A 48 0.64 3.41 12.33
N GLN A 49 1.12 4.13 11.32
CA GLN A 49 0.65 5.47 10.98
C GLN A 49 0.33 5.56 9.49
N ILE A 50 -0.65 6.38 9.11
CA ILE A 50 -0.94 6.63 7.70
C ILE A 50 0.14 7.57 7.15
N GLU A 51 0.80 7.14 6.09
CA GLU A 51 1.82 7.92 5.39
C GLU A 51 1.52 7.93 3.88
N VAL A 52 1.98 8.99 3.21
CA VAL A 52 2.06 9.03 1.76
C VAL A 52 3.44 8.50 1.36
N VAL A 53 3.46 7.40 0.61
CA VAL A 53 4.69 6.71 0.17
C VAL A 53 4.73 6.63 -1.35
N GLU A 54 5.90 6.31 -1.91
CA GLU A 54 6.03 6.04 -3.34
C GLU A 54 5.28 4.75 -3.72
N THR A 55 4.62 4.77 -4.88
CA THR A 55 4.02 3.54 -5.44
C THR A 55 5.14 2.64 -5.95
N TRP A 56 5.06 1.35 -5.63
CA TRP A 56 6.07 0.38 -6.01
C TRP A 56 6.21 0.22 -7.53
N LYS A 57 7.45 0.10 -8.00
CA LYS A 57 7.77 -0.36 -9.35
C LYS A 57 7.69 -1.89 -9.36
N ILE A 58 7.07 -2.45 -10.38
CA ILE A 58 6.90 -3.90 -10.55
C ILE A 58 7.94 -4.46 -11.52
N ASP A 59 8.41 -5.67 -11.28
CA ASP A 59 9.18 -6.45 -12.25
C ASP A 59 8.23 -7.25 -13.19
N SER A 60 8.80 -7.86 -14.21
CA SER A 60 8.17 -8.69 -15.25
C SER A 60 7.26 -9.81 -14.75
N ASN A 61 7.40 -10.28 -13.50
CA ASN A 61 6.60 -11.34 -12.91
C ASN A 61 5.69 -10.85 -11.76
N GLU A 62 5.53 -9.54 -11.63
CA GLU A 62 4.73 -8.93 -10.57
C GLU A 62 3.51 -8.20 -11.16
N VAL A 63 2.51 -7.96 -10.31
CA VAL A 63 1.33 -7.17 -10.67
C VAL A 63 1.09 -6.11 -9.60
N LEU A 64 0.60 -4.95 -10.03
CA LEU A 64 0.16 -3.89 -9.13
C LEU A 64 -1.36 -3.97 -8.97
N VAL A 65 -1.83 -3.98 -7.72
CA VAL A 65 -3.25 -4.13 -7.38
C VAL A 65 -3.75 -2.89 -6.67
N LEU A 66 -4.86 -2.32 -7.15
CA LEU A 66 -5.64 -1.35 -6.38
C LEU A 66 -6.38 -2.09 -5.25
N VAL A 67 -5.90 -1.96 -4.02
CA VAL A 67 -6.44 -2.67 -2.86
C VAL A 67 -7.78 -2.06 -2.45
N MET A 68 -8.86 -2.83 -2.60
CA MET A 68 -10.21 -2.42 -2.17
C MET A 68 -10.50 -2.76 -0.71
N ALA A 69 -9.89 -3.83 -0.21
CA ALA A 69 -9.97 -4.28 1.18
C ALA A 69 -8.75 -5.15 1.52
N ALA A 70 -8.35 -5.15 2.79
CA ALA A 70 -7.28 -5.98 3.32
C ALA A 70 -7.74 -6.71 4.58
N GLY A 71 -7.19 -7.91 4.82
CA GLY A 71 -7.47 -8.69 6.02
C GLY A 71 -6.56 -8.33 7.19
N VAL A 72 -7.08 -8.39 8.42
CA VAL A 72 -6.29 -8.23 9.64
C VAL A 72 -5.73 -9.58 10.08
N ASN A 73 -4.46 -9.61 10.48
CA ASN A 73 -3.76 -10.83 10.89
C ASN A 73 -2.77 -10.55 12.04
N TYR A 74 -2.51 -11.55 12.89
CA TYR A 74 -1.51 -11.49 13.96
C TYR A 74 -0.12 -11.06 13.51
N ASN A 75 0.29 -11.40 12.28
CA ASN A 75 1.59 -11.01 11.75
C ASN A 75 1.76 -9.47 11.70
N GLY A 76 0.66 -8.72 11.51
CA GLY A 76 0.68 -7.27 11.57
C GLY A 76 0.98 -6.74 12.97
N VAL A 77 0.45 -7.41 14.01
CA VAL A 77 0.72 -7.07 15.41
C VAL A 77 2.19 -7.32 15.75
N TRP A 78 2.73 -8.47 15.34
CA TRP A 78 4.14 -8.80 15.54
C TRP A 78 5.08 -7.83 14.83
N ALA A 79 4.74 -7.44 13.61
CA ALA A 79 5.48 -6.43 12.86
C ALA A 79 5.47 -5.06 13.56
N ALA A 80 4.32 -4.62 14.08
CA ALA A 80 4.21 -3.36 14.82
C ALA A 80 5.03 -3.37 16.12
N LEU A 81 4.96 -4.47 16.87
CA LEU A 81 5.73 -4.64 18.11
C LEU A 81 7.24 -4.78 17.85
N GLY A 82 7.64 -5.25 16.66
CA GLY A 82 9.02 -5.63 16.38
C GLY A 82 9.45 -6.91 17.11
N GLN A 83 8.48 -7.78 17.44
CA GLN A 83 8.70 -9.02 18.19
C GLN A 83 8.04 -10.21 17.49
N PRO A 84 8.65 -11.41 17.49
CA PRO A 84 9.92 -11.75 18.15
C PRO A 84 11.17 -11.23 17.41
N ILE A 85 11.00 -10.68 16.21
CA ILE A 85 12.05 -10.07 15.40
C ILE A 85 11.47 -8.82 14.71
N SER A 86 12.29 -7.78 14.55
CA SER A 86 11.88 -6.63 13.76
C SER A 86 11.87 -6.99 12.28
N PRO A 87 10.83 -6.61 11.49
CA PRO A 87 10.86 -6.78 10.04
C PRO A 87 12.08 -6.13 9.38
N PHE A 88 12.63 -5.07 9.98
CA PHE A 88 13.81 -4.37 9.47
C PHE A 88 15.11 -5.16 9.61
N ASP A 89 15.18 -6.14 10.50
CA ASP A 89 16.39 -6.96 10.70
C ASP A 89 16.56 -8.04 9.62
N GLY A 90 15.49 -8.35 8.89
CA GLY A 90 15.47 -9.40 7.84
C GLY A 90 15.77 -8.90 6.43
N HIS A 91 15.76 -7.59 6.20
CA HIS A 91 15.98 -6.98 4.88
C HIS A 91 17.34 -6.25 4.88
N LYS A 92 18.26 -6.69 4.01
CA LYS A 92 19.53 -6.01 3.73
C LYS A 92 19.47 -5.28 2.40
#